data_AF-A0AB36KIS1-F1
#
_entry.id   AF-A0AB36KIS1-F1
#
_cell.length_a   1.000
_cell.length_b   1.000
_cell.length_c   1.000
_cell.angle_alpha   90.00
_cell.angle_beta   90.00
_cell.angle_gamma   90.00
#
_symmetry.space_group_name_H-M   'P 1'
#
loop_
_entity.id
_entity.type
_entity.pdbx_description
1 polymer ?
#
loop_
_entity_poly.entity_id
_entity_poly.type
_entity_poly.pdbx_seq_one_letter_code
_entity_poly.pdbx_strand_id
1 'polypeptide(L)' 'MAMLRIHLMQNWFGYSDPAMEEALYETTILRQFAGLSLDRIADETTILNFRRLLEKHELAGGILQVINGYLGDR' A
#
# COMPACT_ATOMS: atom_id res chain seq x y z
N MET A 1 8.50 2.54 -4.19
CA MET A 1 7.56 1.56 -4.77
C MET A 1 6.85 0.70 -3.71
N ALA A 2 7.53 0.22 -2.66
CA ALA A 2 6.89 -0.57 -1.60
C ALA A 2 5.63 0.10 -1.00
N MET A 3 5.69 1.38 -0.64
CA MET A 3 4.54 2.09 -0.05
C MET A 3 3.31 2.18 -0.96
N LEU A 4 3.52 2.30 -2.28
CA LEU A 4 2.41 2.30 -3.23
C LEU A 4 1.72 0.93 -3.27
N ARG A 5 2.50 -0.16 -3.27
CA ARG A 5 1.96 -1.53 -3.21
C ARG A 5 1.23 -1.79 -1.90
N ILE A 6 1.77 -1.32 -0.78
CA ILE A 6 1.13 -1.39 0.53
C ILE A 6 -0.21 -0.65 0.50
N HIS A 7 -0.24 0.59 -0.01
CA HIS A 7 -1.47 1.37 -0.11
C HIS A 7 -2.52 0.71 -0.99
N LEU A 8 -2.12 0.07 -2.10
CA LEU A 8 -3.03 -0.69 -2.94
C LEU A 8 -3.60 -1.93 -2.21
N MET A 9 -2.75 -2.67 -1.48
CA MET A 9 -3.21 -3.80 -0.66
C MET A 9 -4.19 -3.34 0.43
N GLN A 10 -3.95 -2.18 1.07
CA GLN A 10 -4.90 -1.60 2.01
C GLN A 10 -6.27 -1.37 1.36
N ASN A 11 -6.29 -0.80 0.15
CA ASN A 11 -7.53 -0.54 -0.58
C ASN A 11 -8.22 -1.83 -1.07
N TRP A 12 -7.46 -2.84 -1.51
CA TRP A 12 -8.01 -4.10 -2.04
C TRP A 12 -8.58 -5.01 -0.96
N PHE A 13 -7.91 -5.09 0.20
CA PHE A 13 -8.31 -5.96 1.31
C PHE A 13 -9.06 -5.23 2.42
N GLY A 14 -9.19 -3.91 2.33
CA GLY A 14 -9.86 -3.08 3.34
C GLY A 14 -9.10 -2.97 4.66
N TYR A 15 -7.77 -3.08 4.63
CA TYR A 15 -6.95 -2.98 5.85
C TYR A 15 -6.81 -1.55 6.34
N SER A 16 -6.95 -1.36 7.66
CA SER A 16 -6.45 -0.18 8.35
C SER A 16 -4.91 -0.16 8.37
N ASP A 17 -4.31 0.90 8.89
CA ASP A 17 -2.85 1.00 9.03
C ASP A 17 -2.24 -0.05 9.95
N PRO A 18 -2.75 -0.24 11.19
CA PRO A 18 -2.22 -1.27 12.06
C PRO A 18 -2.49 -2.67 11.50
N ALA A 19 -3.66 -2.89 10.88
CA ALA A 19 -3.97 -4.18 10.27
C ALA A 19 -3.05 -4.50 9.08
N MET A 20 -2.64 -3.48 8.32
CA MET A 20 -1.70 -3.65 7.21
C MET A 20 -0.28 -3.94 7.69
N GLU A 21 0.17 -3.29 8.75
CA GLU A 21 1.44 -3.61 9.41
C GLU A 21 1.45 -5.07 9.87
N GLU A 22 0.42 -5.48 10.61
CA GLU A 22 0.26 -6.86 11.11
C GLU A 22 0.25 -7.86 9.93
N ALA A 23 -0.50 -7.55 8.86
CA ALA A 23 -0.55 -8.38 7.67
C ALA A 23 0.82 -8.51 6.96
N LEU A 24 1.64 -7.45 6.94
CA LEU A 24 3.03 -7.50 6.41
C LEU A 24 3.96 -8.32 7.31
N TYR A 25 3.71 -8.34 8.61
CA TYR A 25 4.47 -9.13 9.56
C TYR A 25 4.13 -10.63 9.47
N GLU A 26 2.84 -10.97 9.49
CA GLU A 26 2.37 -12.34 9.53
C GLU A 26 2.35 -13.02 8.16
N THR A 27 1.96 -12.29 7.12
CA THR A 27 1.71 -12.88 5.80
C THR A 27 2.89 -12.66 4.86
N THR A 28 3.72 -13.69 4.74
CA THR A 28 4.92 -13.67 3.88
C THR A 28 4.63 -13.27 2.43
N ILE A 29 3.49 -13.69 1.86
CA ILE A 29 3.13 -13.37 0.46
C ILE A 29 2.88 -11.86 0.29
N LEU A 30 2.17 -11.21 1.22
CA LEU A 30 1.92 -9.76 1.16
C LEU A 30 3.23 -8.97 1.30
N ARG A 31 4.12 -9.43 2.18
CA ARG A 31 5.46 -8.85 2.36
C ARG A 31 6.31 -8.98 1.10
N GLN A 32 6.34 -10.17 0.48
CA GLN A 32 7.07 -10.40 -0.77
C GLN A 32 6.49 -9.58 -1.92
N PHE A 33 5.17 -9.47 -2.01
CA PHE A 33 4.50 -8.63 -3.01
C PHE A 33 4.90 -7.15 -2.87
N ALA A 34 4.98 -6.64 -1.63
CA ALA A 34 5.47 -5.29 -1.37
C ALA A 34 6.98 -5.12 -1.70
N GLY A 35 7.72 -6.22 -1.85
CA GLY A 35 9.17 -6.23 -2.05
C GLY A 35 9.93 -5.93 -0.75
N LEU A 36 9.35 -6.29 0.39
CA LEU A 36 9.92 -6.07 1.71
C LEU A 36 10.50 -7.36 2.29
N SER A 37 11.39 -7.21 3.25
CA SER A 37 11.97 -8.26 4.07
C SER A 37 11.61 -8.02 5.54
N LEU A 38 11.77 -9.03 6.41
CA LEU A 38 11.36 -8.94 7.82
C LEU A 38 12.10 -7.85 8.60
N ASP A 39 13.33 -7.51 8.21
CA ASP A 39 14.16 -6.44 8.78
C ASP A 39 13.69 -5.02 8.39
N ARG A 40 12.79 -4.89 7.41
CA ARG A 40 12.37 -3.61 6.82
C ARG A 40 10.87 -3.57 6.53
N ILE A 41 10.06 -3.97 7.52
CA ILE A 41 8.61 -3.79 7.45
C ILE A 41 8.25 -2.33 7.73
N ALA A 42 7.28 -1.79 6.99
CA ALA A 42 6.74 -0.47 7.28
C ALA A 42 5.78 -0.58 8.47
N ASP A 43 6.05 0.20 9.52
CA ASP A 43 5.16 0.32 10.66
C ASP A 43 3.90 1.14 10.34
N GLU A 44 2.89 1.07 11.22
CA GLU A 44 1.63 1.81 11.14
C GLU A 44 1.88 3.30 10.85
N THR A 45 2.85 3.91 11.53
CA THR A 45 3.12 5.34 11.41
C THR A 45 3.67 5.71 10.03
N THR A 46 4.48 4.84 9.43
CA THR A 46 5.04 4.98 8.09
C THR A 46 3.93 4.87 7.05
N ILE A 47 3.02 3.91 7.23
CA ILE A 47 1.84 3.72 6.38
C ILE A 47 0.90 4.94 6.48
N LEU A 48 0.62 5.40 7.69
CA LEU A 48 -0.16 6.61 7.98
C LEU A 48 0.41 7.85 7.29
N ASN A 49 1.72 8.09 7.43
CA ASN A 49 2.38 9.25 6.84
C ASN A 49 2.31 9.20 5.31
N PHE A 50 2.43 8.02 4.71
CA PHE A 50 2.29 7.89 3.26
C PHE A 50 0.87 8.19 2.78
N ARG A 51 -0.17 7.70 3.45
CA ARG A 51 -1.55 8.05 3.09
C ARG A 51 -1.81 9.54 3.21
N ARG A 52 -1.38 10.16 4.31
CA ARG A 52 -1.50 11.62 4.50
C ARG A 52 -0.78 12.40 3.40
N LEU A 53 0.36 11.91 2.91
CA LEU A 53 1.05 12.49 1.77
C LEU A 53 0.18 12.42 0.50
N LEU A 54 -0.44 11.28 0.22
CA LEU A 54 -1.34 11.13 -0.93
C LEU A 54 -2.58 12.01 -0.82
N GLU A 55 -3.19 12.07 0.37
CA GLU A 55 -4.37 12.91 0.66
C GLU A 55 -4.05 14.40 0.50
N LYS A 56 -2.93 14.86 1.09
CA LYS A 56 -2.49 16.26 1.01
C LYS A 56 -2.31 16.74 -0.42
N HIS A 57 -1.90 15.85 -1.32
CA HIS A 57 -1.64 16.16 -2.72
C HIS A 57 -2.75 15.67 -3.66
N GLU A 58 -3.87 15.18 -3.12
CA GLU A 58 -5.02 14.66 -3.89
C GLU A 58 -4.62 13.59 -4.93
N LEU A 59 -3.56 12.82 -4.64
CA LEU A 59 -2.94 11.90 -5.60
C LEU A 59 -3.68 10.56 -5.71
N ALA A 60 -4.49 10.19 -4.72
CA ALA A 60 -5.16 8.89 -4.69
C ALA A 60 -6.04 8.65 -5.93
N GLY A 61 -6.83 9.65 -6.32
CA GLY A 61 -7.70 9.57 -7.50
C GLY A 61 -6.92 9.43 -8.81
N GLY A 62 -5.89 10.26 -9.00
CA GLY A 62 -5.05 10.22 -10.20
C GLY A 62 -4.29 8.90 -10.34
N ILE A 63 -3.74 8.37 -9.24
CA ILE A 63 -3.07 7.06 -9.23
C ILE A 63 -4.05 5.95 -9.61
N LEU A 64 -5.25 5.93 -9.02
CA LEU A 64 -6.25 4.92 -9.32
C LEU A 64 -6.70 4.97 -10.79
N GLN A 65 -6.87 6.17 -11.35
CA GLN A 65 -7.20 6.36 -12.76
C GLN A 65 -6.13 5.75 -13.68
N VAL A 66 -4.85 6.01 -13.41
CA VAL A 66 -3.73 5.47 -14.21
C VAL A 66 -3.70 3.95 -14.13
N ILE A 67 -3.89 3.38 -12.94
CA ILE A 67 -3.92 1.91 -12.76
C ILE A 67 -5.08 1.30 -13.53
N ASN A 68 -6.29 1.86 -13.40
CA ASN A 68 -7.46 1.35 -14.09
C ASN A 68 -7.34 1.47 -15.61
N GLY A 69 -6.72 2.53 -16.14
CA GLY A 69 -6.41 2.65 -17.55
C GLY A 69 -5.49 1.52 -18.02
N TYR A 70 -4.38 1.29 -17.31
CA TYR A 70 -3.45 0.21 -17.64
C TYR A 70 -4.08 -1.20 -17.57
N LEU A 71 -4.98 -1.43 -16.60
CA LEU A 71 -5.68 -2.71 -16.45
C LEU A 71 -6.80 -2.91 -17.48
N GLY A 72 -7.48 -1.83 -17.91
CA GLY A 72 -8.54 -1.89 -18.91
C GLY A 72 -8.04 -2.06 -20.35
N ASP A 73 -6.80 -1.66 -20.63
CA ASP A 73 -6.15 -1.82 -21.94
C ASP A 73 -5.57 -3.23 -22.17
N ARG A 74 -5.69 -4.16 -21.20
CA ARG A 74 -5.23 -5.56 -21.29
C ARG A 74 -6.38 -6.54 -21.37
#